data_AF-A0A316KL90-F1
#
_entry.id   AF-A0A316KL90-F1
#
_cell.length_a   1.000
_cell.length_b   1.000
_cell.length_c   1.000
_cell.angle_alpha   90.00
_cell.angle_beta   90.00
_cell.angle_gamma   90.00
#
_symmetry.space_group_name_H-M   'P 1'
#
loop_
_entity.id
_entity.type
_entity.pdbx_description
1 polymer ?
#
loop_
_entity_poly.entity_id
_entity_poly.type
_entity_poly.pdbx_seq_one_letter_code
_entity_poly.pdbx_strand_id
1 'polypeptide(L)'
;AAQTICGCTDLSHEDVRRLIKSQELKSQAAVWQELGWTTPNGCHVCRPAVNFYLLADWPLEYQDDPQSRFVNERKHANIQKDGTFSVVPRMWGGITNPTELRAIADAADKYNVPTVKVTGGQRIDLLGVKSEDLPHIWADLNKAGLVSGHAYSKGLRTVKTCVGTDHCRFGTQDSTGLGIKLEKILWGSWTPHKVKLGVSGCPRNCAEATCKDIGVICVDSGYQIGIAGAAGMDVKETELLCQVPTEEECVEVIVAVTQAYRENAKYLDRIYKWVGKVGLDWVKKTVVDDLETRKALVARFELSQSIYRKDPWAQHAKENAQNYAPLADLTPLAAE
;
A
#
# COMPACT_ATOMS: atom_id res chain seq x y z
N ALA A 1 5.08 -20.71 -23.42
CA ALA A 1 4.85 -21.14 -22.03
C ALA A 1 4.73 -19.91 -21.14
N ALA A 2 3.87 -19.93 -20.12
CA ALA A 2 3.82 -18.85 -19.13
C ALA A 2 5.16 -18.76 -18.38
N GLN A 3 5.58 -17.55 -18.01
CA GLN A 3 6.84 -17.35 -17.28
C GLN A 3 6.72 -17.95 -15.87
N THR A 4 7.67 -18.81 -15.50
CA THR A 4 7.76 -19.36 -14.14
C THR A 4 8.06 -18.25 -13.12
N ILE A 5 7.75 -18.48 -11.84
CA ILE A 5 8.04 -17.49 -10.79
C ILE A 5 9.55 -17.21 -10.71
N CYS A 6 10.36 -18.27 -10.66
CA CYS A 6 11.82 -18.24 -10.57
C CYS A 6 12.35 -19.68 -10.79
N GLY A 7 13.66 -19.89 -10.67
CA GLY A 7 14.28 -21.23 -10.82
C GLY A 7 13.96 -22.26 -9.72
N CYS A 8 13.16 -21.90 -8.71
CA CYS A 8 12.78 -22.84 -7.64
C CYS A 8 11.58 -23.73 -7.98
N THR A 9 10.87 -23.46 -9.09
CA THR A 9 9.66 -24.20 -9.51
C THR A 9 9.42 -24.01 -11.02
N ASP A 10 8.78 -24.99 -11.66
CA ASP A 10 8.31 -24.88 -13.04
C ASP A 10 6.93 -24.21 -13.16
N LEU A 11 6.34 -23.80 -12.02
CA LEU A 11 5.02 -23.20 -11.98
C LEU A 11 5.06 -21.69 -12.26
N SER A 12 4.05 -21.21 -12.99
CA SER A 12 3.80 -19.77 -13.16
C SER A 12 3.18 -19.14 -11.91
N HIS A 13 3.12 -17.81 -11.86
CA HIS A 13 2.42 -17.12 -10.78
C HIS A 13 0.93 -17.49 -10.73
N GLU A 14 0.31 -17.69 -11.90
CA GLU A 14 -1.10 -18.08 -12.03
C GLU A 14 -1.34 -19.51 -11.55
N ASP A 15 -0.44 -20.44 -11.90
CA ASP A 15 -0.52 -21.82 -11.43
C ASP A 15 -0.46 -21.88 -9.91
N VAL A 16 0.50 -21.17 -9.30
CA VAL A 16 0.68 -21.17 -7.84
C VAL A 16 -0.53 -20.56 -7.14
N ARG A 17 -1.07 -19.43 -7.62
CA ARG A 17 -2.30 -18.84 -7.06
C ARG A 17 -3.48 -19.81 -7.15
N ARG A 18 -3.67 -20.45 -8.30
CA ARG A 18 -4.74 -21.42 -8.51
C ARG A 18 -4.60 -22.62 -7.58
N LEU A 19 -3.40 -23.17 -7.47
CA LEU A 19 -3.12 -24.37 -6.66
C LEU A 19 -3.23 -24.10 -5.15
N ILE A 20 -2.77 -22.92 -4.68
CA ILE A 20 -2.99 -22.48 -3.30
C ILE A 20 -4.46 -22.55 -2.92
N LYS A 21 -5.36 -22.08 -3.79
CA LYS A 21 -6.80 -22.12 -3.56
C LYS A 21 -7.37 -23.53 -3.68
N SER A 22 -7.09 -24.21 -4.80
CA SER A 22 -7.73 -25.50 -5.09
C SER A 22 -7.32 -26.63 -4.16
N GLN A 23 -6.13 -26.54 -3.56
CA GLN A 23 -5.61 -27.51 -2.59
C GLN A 23 -5.65 -27.00 -1.15
N GLU A 24 -6.26 -25.83 -0.91
CA GLU A 24 -6.36 -25.22 0.43
C GLU A 24 -5.00 -25.10 1.17
N LEU A 25 -3.95 -24.67 0.46
CA LEU A 25 -2.61 -24.53 1.03
C LEU A 25 -2.55 -23.26 1.87
N LYS A 26 -2.50 -23.39 3.20
CA LYS A 26 -2.61 -22.28 4.16
C LYS A 26 -1.29 -21.87 4.84
N SER A 27 -0.16 -22.41 4.40
CA SER A 27 1.16 -22.03 4.92
C SER A 27 2.23 -22.06 3.82
N GLN A 28 3.29 -21.27 3.97
CA GLN A 28 4.40 -21.29 3.01
C GLN A 28 5.03 -22.69 2.93
N ALA A 29 5.17 -23.38 4.06
CA ALA A 29 5.69 -24.75 4.11
C ALA A 29 4.84 -25.73 3.29
N ALA A 30 3.50 -25.67 3.42
CA ALA A 30 2.59 -26.49 2.62
C ALA A 30 2.73 -26.18 1.13
N VAL A 31 2.85 -24.89 0.76
CA VAL A 31 3.07 -24.50 -0.64
C VAL A 31 4.37 -25.09 -1.19
N TRP A 32 5.48 -24.98 -0.46
CA TRP A 32 6.75 -25.50 -0.94
C TRP A 32 6.78 -27.02 -1.04
N GLN A 33 6.18 -27.72 -0.07
CA GLN A 33 6.15 -29.18 -0.04
C GLN A 33 5.23 -29.75 -1.12
N GLU A 34 3.96 -29.34 -1.14
CA GLU A 34 2.95 -29.92 -2.03
C GLU A 34 3.16 -29.53 -3.49
N LEU A 35 3.70 -28.34 -3.75
CA LEU A 35 3.96 -27.87 -5.12
C LEU A 35 5.39 -28.18 -5.61
N GLY A 36 6.16 -28.98 -4.86
CA GLY A 36 7.45 -29.50 -5.30
C GLY A 36 8.54 -28.43 -5.50
N TRP A 37 8.67 -27.47 -4.59
CA TRP A 37 9.75 -26.47 -4.66
C TRP A 37 11.12 -27.13 -4.53
N THR A 38 12.04 -26.81 -5.43
CA THR A 38 13.40 -27.37 -5.42
C THR A 38 14.31 -26.73 -4.37
N THR A 39 14.04 -25.47 -4.02
CA THR A 39 14.78 -24.74 -2.99
C THR A 39 14.00 -24.75 -1.67
N PRO A 40 14.57 -25.32 -0.59
CA PRO A 40 13.94 -25.28 0.72
C PRO A 40 13.65 -23.84 1.14
N ASN A 41 12.42 -23.56 1.58
CA ASN A 41 11.96 -22.23 2.01
C ASN A 41 11.91 -21.13 0.94
N GLY A 42 12.06 -21.51 -0.34
CA GLY A 42 12.07 -20.59 -1.47
C GLY A 42 13.29 -19.65 -1.49
N CYS A 43 13.39 -18.85 -2.57
CA CYS A 43 14.40 -17.81 -2.71
C CYS A 43 13.81 -16.41 -2.52
N HIS A 44 14.66 -15.38 -2.61
CA HIS A 44 14.29 -13.96 -2.49
C HIS A 44 13.24 -13.48 -3.51
N VAL A 45 12.97 -14.23 -4.59
CA VAL A 45 11.95 -13.92 -5.60
C VAL A 45 10.59 -14.53 -5.24
N CYS A 46 10.55 -15.86 -5.01
CA CYS A 46 9.28 -16.55 -4.80
C CYS A 46 8.74 -16.41 -3.38
N ARG A 47 9.61 -16.31 -2.36
CA ARG A 47 9.18 -16.25 -0.96
C ARG A 47 8.26 -15.05 -0.68
N PRO A 48 8.59 -13.81 -1.10
CA PRO A 48 7.66 -12.68 -0.96
C PRO A 48 6.35 -12.86 -1.74
N ALA A 49 6.41 -13.49 -2.92
CA ALA A 49 5.24 -13.74 -3.74
C ALA A 49 4.27 -14.73 -3.06
N VAL A 50 4.79 -15.87 -2.58
CA VAL A 50 3.98 -16.87 -1.86
C VAL A 50 3.39 -16.28 -0.58
N ASN A 51 4.19 -15.53 0.20
CA ASN A 51 3.70 -14.83 1.38
C ASN A 51 2.52 -13.89 1.03
N PHE A 52 2.65 -13.07 -0.01
CA PHE A 52 1.56 -12.20 -0.46
C PHE A 52 0.31 -12.96 -0.90
N TYR A 53 0.47 -14.07 -1.64
CA TYR A 53 -0.68 -14.87 -2.10
C TYR A 53 -1.44 -15.49 -0.94
N LEU A 54 -0.75 -16.04 0.03
CA LEU A 54 -1.36 -16.57 1.24
C LEU A 54 -2.07 -15.48 2.05
N LEU A 55 -1.51 -14.28 2.16
CA LEU A 55 -2.17 -13.14 2.83
C LEU A 55 -3.42 -12.65 2.10
N ALA A 56 -3.42 -12.72 0.77
CA ALA A 56 -4.56 -12.30 -0.04
C ALA A 56 -5.71 -13.32 0.05
N ASP A 57 -5.38 -14.61 0.08
CA ASP A 57 -6.36 -15.70 -0.06
C ASP A 57 -6.78 -16.31 1.31
N TRP A 58 -5.91 -16.26 2.33
CA TRP A 58 -6.15 -16.81 3.67
C TRP A 58 -5.85 -15.81 4.81
N PRO A 59 -6.46 -14.61 4.82
CA PRO A 59 -6.10 -13.55 5.77
C PRO A 59 -6.38 -13.88 7.24
N LEU A 60 -7.20 -14.88 7.54
CA LEU A 60 -7.52 -15.31 8.91
C LEU A 60 -6.64 -16.48 9.37
N GLU A 61 -6.29 -17.39 8.47
CA GLU A 61 -5.54 -18.61 8.80
C GLU A 61 -4.04 -18.47 8.60
N TYR A 62 -3.60 -17.61 7.67
CA TYR A 62 -2.18 -17.40 7.41
C TYR A 62 -1.64 -16.20 8.20
N GLN A 63 -0.56 -16.44 8.93
CA GLN A 63 0.18 -15.39 9.62
C GLN A 63 1.29 -14.84 8.70
N ASP A 64 1.33 -13.51 8.53
CA ASP A 64 2.38 -12.83 7.76
C ASP A 64 3.77 -13.21 8.29
N ASP A 65 4.69 -13.49 7.37
CA ASP A 65 6.07 -13.80 7.68
C ASP A 65 6.95 -12.56 7.45
N PRO A 66 7.46 -11.90 8.51
CA PRO A 66 8.30 -10.72 8.39
C PRO A 66 9.61 -10.96 7.61
N GLN A 67 10.09 -12.20 7.52
CA GLN A 67 11.29 -12.55 6.73
C GLN A 67 11.00 -12.56 5.23
N SER A 68 9.75 -12.78 4.84
CA SER A 68 9.29 -12.74 3.45
C SER A 68 9.04 -11.30 2.96
N ARG A 69 9.23 -10.29 3.81
CA ARG A 69 9.04 -8.88 3.50
C ARG A 69 10.36 -8.19 3.18
N PHE A 70 10.32 -7.22 2.28
CA PHE A 70 11.47 -6.33 2.08
C PHE A 70 11.72 -5.51 3.35
N VAL A 71 12.97 -5.09 3.58
CA VAL A 71 13.36 -4.33 4.77
C VAL A 71 12.46 -3.11 5.01
N ASN A 72 12.04 -2.44 3.93
CA ASN A 72 11.17 -1.27 4.00
C ASN A 72 9.76 -1.56 4.53
N GLU A 73 9.27 -2.77 4.27
CA GLU A 73 7.96 -3.23 4.72
C GLU A 73 8.06 -3.73 6.16
N ARG A 74 9.13 -4.48 6.50
CA ARG A 74 9.39 -4.98 7.85
C ARG A 74 9.65 -3.87 8.87
N LYS A 75 10.40 -2.84 8.47
CA LYS A 75 10.71 -1.69 9.32
C LYS A 75 9.70 -0.56 9.17
N HIS A 76 8.70 -0.68 8.30
CA HIS A 76 7.71 0.39 8.03
C HIS A 76 8.34 1.78 7.80
N ALA A 77 9.57 1.80 7.29
CA ALA A 77 10.43 2.96 7.03
C ALA A 77 11.39 2.57 5.90
N ASN A 78 11.78 3.51 5.04
CA ASN A 78 12.57 3.16 3.85
C ASN A 78 14.06 3.37 4.08
N ILE A 79 14.85 2.31 3.86
CA ILE A 79 16.30 2.35 3.93
C ILE A 79 16.86 3.27 2.83
N GLN A 80 17.81 4.10 3.21
CA GLN A 80 18.50 5.06 2.36
C GLN A 80 19.88 4.52 1.96
N LYS A 81 20.53 5.22 1.02
CA LYS A 81 21.83 4.80 0.46
C LYS A 81 22.93 4.67 1.50
N ASP A 82 22.86 5.47 2.55
CA ASP A 82 23.82 5.53 3.67
C ASP A 82 23.40 4.61 4.85
N GLY A 83 22.37 3.77 4.68
CA GLY A 83 21.88 2.88 5.72
C GLY A 83 20.93 3.53 6.74
N THR A 84 20.69 4.84 6.65
CA THR A 84 19.66 5.54 7.43
C THR A 84 18.26 5.21 6.89
N PHE A 85 17.22 5.77 7.51
CA PHE A 85 15.83 5.54 7.18
C PHE A 85 15.09 6.84 6.90
N SER A 86 14.01 6.73 6.11
CA SER A 86 13.01 7.78 5.98
C SER A 86 11.75 7.49 6.77
N VAL A 87 11.28 8.48 7.51
CA VAL A 87 10.04 8.45 8.28
C VAL A 87 9.04 9.40 7.63
N VAL A 88 7.94 8.85 7.13
CA VAL A 88 6.87 9.60 6.48
C VAL A 88 5.58 9.35 7.26
N PRO A 89 5.16 10.27 8.13
CA PRO A 89 3.87 10.18 8.81
C PRO A 89 2.73 10.20 7.79
N ARG A 90 1.62 9.53 8.12
CA ARG A 90 0.39 9.59 7.35
C ARG A 90 -0.28 10.95 7.55
N MET A 91 -0.58 11.64 6.45
CA MET A 91 -1.40 12.87 6.43
C MET A 91 -2.60 12.56 5.53
N TRP A 92 -3.76 12.30 6.13
CA TRP A 92 -4.92 11.78 5.42
C TRP A 92 -5.42 12.78 4.38
N GLY A 93 -5.46 12.39 3.10
CA GLY A 93 -5.79 13.29 2.00
C GLY A 93 -4.90 14.53 1.93
N GLY A 94 -3.67 14.46 2.47
CA GLY A 94 -2.75 15.60 2.54
C GLY A 94 -3.09 16.66 3.58
N ILE A 95 -4.06 16.40 4.47
CA ILE A 95 -4.49 17.33 5.52
C ILE A 95 -3.64 17.15 6.78
N THR A 96 -3.37 18.27 7.45
CA THR A 96 -2.71 18.32 8.75
C THR A 96 -3.16 19.55 9.55
N ASN A 97 -2.69 19.66 10.78
CA ASN A 97 -2.96 20.79 11.67
C ASN A 97 -1.68 21.32 12.34
N PRO A 98 -1.71 22.50 12.99
CA PRO A 98 -0.53 23.08 13.63
C PRO A 98 0.11 22.19 14.71
N THR A 99 -0.65 21.35 15.41
CA THR A 99 -0.13 20.44 16.44
C THR A 99 0.68 19.30 15.82
N GLU A 100 0.15 18.67 14.77
CA GLU A 100 0.88 17.64 14.01
C GLU A 100 2.12 18.22 13.32
N LEU A 101 2.03 19.41 12.73
CA LEU A 101 3.18 20.08 12.12
C LEU A 101 4.28 20.40 13.13
N ARG A 102 3.92 20.87 14.32
CA ARG A 102 4.88 21.05 15.43
C ARG A 102 5.51 19.72 15.83
N ALA A 103 4.73 18.66 15.98
CA ALA A 103 5.28 17.35 16.32
C ALA A 103 6.28 16.82 15.28
N ILE A 104 6.04 17.07 13.98
CA ILE A 104 6.99 16.73 12.91
C ILE A 104 8.26 17.58 13.02
N ALA A 105 8.14 18.88 13.30
CA ALA A 105 9.28 19.77 13.48
C ALA A 105 10.11 19.39 14.73
N ASP A 106 9.44 19.18 15.86
CA ASP A 106 10.06 18.77 17.13
C ASP A 106 10.79 17.42 16.97
N ALA A 107 10.20 16.47 16.24
CA ALA A 107 10.85 15.21 15.90
C ALA A 107 12.08 15.43 14.99
N ALA A 108 11.99 16.31 13.99
CA ALA A 108 13.12 16.61 13.13
C ALA A 108 14.31 17.16 13.92
N ASP A 109 14.07 18.10 14.85
CA ASP A 109 15.11 18.65 15.72
C ASP A 109 15.65 17.59 16.71
N LYS A 110 14.77 16.89 17.43
CA LYS A 110 15.14 15.91 18.46
C LYS A 110 16.02 14.78 17.93
N TYR A 111 15.72 14.28 16.74
CA TYR A 111 16.44 13.16 16.12
C TYR A 111 17.50 13.63 15.11
N ASN A 112 17.83 14.93 15.10
CA ASN A 112 18.82 15.55 14.20
C ASN A 112 18.60 15.16 12.73
N VAL A 113 17.34 15.20 12.27
CA VAL A 113 16.96 14.81 10.91
C VAL A 113 17.56 15.82 9.93
N PRO A 114 18.49 15.42 9.05
CA PRO A 114 19.21 16.34 8.19
C PRO A 114 18.35 16.94 7.07
N THR A 115 17.23 16.32 6.70
CA THR A 115 16.39 16.82 5.61
C THR A 115 14.91 16.52 5.85
N VAL A 116 14.11 17.58 5.78
CA VAL A 116 12.63 17.53 5.78
C VAL A 116 12.13 17.89 4.39
N LYS A 117 11.36 17.01 3.74
CA LYS A 117 10.92 17.20 2.35
C LYS A 117 9.43 16.98 2.14
N VAL A 118 8.77 17.94 1.48
CA VAL A 118 7.41 17.75 0.96
C VAL A 118 7.44 16.81 -0.25
N THR A 119 6.60 15.78 -0.22
CA THR A 119 6.52 14.72 -1.24
C THR A 119 5.39 15.00 -2.23
N GLY A 120 5.48 14.40 -3.43
CA GLY A 120 4.41 14.47 -4.43
C GLY A 120 3.10 13.78 -4.04
N GLY A 121 3.06 13.07 -2.90
CA GLY A 121 1.85 12.48 -2.32
C GLY A 121 1.25 13.32 -1.18
N GLN A 122 1.54 14.63 -1.15
CA GLN A 122 1.03 15.58 -0.14
C GLN A 122 1.39 15.19 1.30
N ARG A 123 2.63 14.76 1.52
CA ARG A 123 3.14 14.38 2.84
C ARG A 123 4.53 14.94 3.11
N ILE A 124 4.92 14.97 4.37
CA ILE A 124 6.26 15.39 4.82
C ILE A 124 7.13 14.15 5.08
N ASP A 125 8.35 14.15 4.55
CA ASP A 125 9.34 13.09 4.65
C ASP A 125 10.53 13.54 5.50
N LEU A 126 10.84 12.78 6.54
CA LEU A 126 12.00 12.96 7.42
C LEU A 126 13.10 11.99 6.98
N LEU A 127 14.12 12.52 6.29
CA LEU A 127 15.19 11.74 5.65
C LEU A 127 16.46 11.79 6.50
N GLY A 128 17.09 10.63 6.73
CA GLY A 128 18.36 10.53 7.46
C GLY A 128 18.21 10.04 8.91
N VAL A 129 17.07 9.45 9.26
CA VAL A 129 16.80 8.94 10.62
C VAL A 129 17.60 7.66 10.86
N LYS A 130 18.32 7.55 11.99
CA LYS A 130 19.07 6.32 12.30
C LYS A 130 18.12 5.16 12.60
N SER A 131 18.59 3.93 12.40
CA SER A 131 17.78 2.75 12.67
C SER A 131 17.34 2.66 14.14
N GLU A 132 18.22 3.00 15.07
CA GLU A 132 17.98 2.97 16.52
C GLU A 132 16.91 3.98 16.97
N ASP A 133 16.76 5.09 16.24
CA ASP A 133 15.79 6.14 16.56
C ASP A 133 14.37 5.80 16.10
N LEU A 134 14.19 4.82 15.21
CA LEU A 134 12.89 4.52 14.60
C LEU A 134 11.77 4.26 15.64
N PRO A 135 11.95 3.41 16.67
CA PRO A 135 10.92 3.23 17.68
C PRO A 135 10.55 4.52 18.42
N HIS A 136 11.54 5.37 18.71
CA HIS A 136 11.37 6.59 19.51
C HIS A 136 10.69 7.70 18.72
N ILE A 137 11.12 7.94 17.48
CA ILE A 137 10.49 8.94 16.61
C ILE A 137 9.03 8.60 16.32
N TRP A 138 8.72 7.33 16.09
CA TRP A 138 7.33 6.90 15.89
C TRP A 138 6.51 6.99 17.18
N ALA A 139 7.09 6.74 18.36
CA ALA A 139 6.37 6.96 19.61
C ALA A 139 5.99 8.45 19.82
N ASP A 140 6.89 9.38 19.50
CA ASP A 140 6.62 10.81 19.59
C ASP A 140 5.55 11.26 18.58
N LEU A 141 5.66 10.81 17.33
CA LEU A 141 4.68 11.10 16.28
C LEU A 141 3.30 10.52 16.61
N ASN A 142 3.25 9.29 17.11
CA ASN A 142 2.00 8.63 17.54
C ASN A 142 1.33 9.38 18.69
N LYS A 143 2.08 9.98 19.60
CA LYS A 143 1.54 10.84 20.68
C LYS A 143 0.80 12.06 20.14
N ALA A 144 1.20 12.56 18.97
CA ALA A 144 0.53 13.66 18.27
C ALA A 144 -0.63 13.19 17.36
N GLY A 145 -0.93 11.89 17.32
CA GLY A 145 -2.00 11.32 16.50
C GLY A 145 -1.60 10.94 15.08
N LEU A 146 -0.32 11.09 14.72
CA LEU A 146 0.21 10.66 13.43
C LEU A 146 0.46 9.15 13.44
N VAL A 147 0.25 8.47 12.32
CA VAL A 147 0.47 7.01 12.18
C VAL A 147 1.42 6.70 11.02
N SER A 148 1.83 5.44 10.88
CA SER A 148 2.68 5.03 9.76
C SER A 148 2.11 5.41 8.40
N GLY A 149 2.91 6.14 7.61
CA GLY A 149 2.54 6.50 6.24
C GLY A 149 2.67 5.37 5.23
N HIS A 150 3.21 4.19 5.59
CA HIS A 150 3.47 3.08 4.66
C HIS A 150 4.05 3.54 3.30
N ALA A 151 4.94 4.54 3.32
CA ALA A 151 5.28 5.28 2.10
C ALA A 151 5.94 4.43 1.02
N TYR A 152 6.48 3.27 1.40
CA TYR A 152 7.19 2.36 0.52
C TYR A 152 6.61 0.94 0.46
N SER A 153 5.47 0.68 1.11
CA SER A 153 4.82 -0.64 1.07
C SER A 153 4.45 -1.07 -0.35
N LYS A 154 4.34 -2.39 -0.57
CA LYS A 154 3.51 -2.95 -1.64
C LYS A 154 2.05 -2.94 -1.17
N GLY A 155 1.49 -1.75 -1.12
CA GLY A 155 0.18 -1.43 -0.57
C GLY A 155 -0.28 -0.05 -1.03
N LEU A 156 -1.37 0.45 -0.43
CA LEU A 156 -1.76 1.85 -0.58
C LEU A 156 -0.67 2.78 -0.03
N ARG A 157 -0.12 3.61 -0.89
CA ARG A 157 0.90 4.60 -0.51
C ARG A 157 0.31 5.96 -0.18
N THR A 158 -0.60 6.48 -1.01
CA THR A 158 -1.17 7.82 -0.87
C THR A 158 -2.48 7.90 -1.65
N VAL A 159 -3.42 8.68 -1.13
CA VAL A 159 -4.54 9.25 -1.89
C VAL A 159 -4.27 10.74 -2.00
N LYS A 160 -3.89 11.21 -3.19
CA LYS A 160 -3.69 12.64 -3.46
C LYS A 160 -5.06 13.28 -3.69
N THR A 161 -5.35 14.39 -3.03
CA THR A 161 -6.63 15.12 -3.20
C THR A 161 -6.37 16.53 -3.72
N CYS A 162 -7.38 17.17 -4.27
CA CYS A 162 -7.41 18.63 -4.28
C CYS A 162 -8.32 19.15 -3.18
N VAL A 163 -8.35 20.46 -2.97
CA VAL A 163 -9.10 21.11 -1.90
C VAL A 163 -10.63 21.12 -2.09
N GLY A 164 -11.14 20.40 -3.08
CA GLY A 164 -12.57 20.16 -3.34
C GLY A 164 -13.48 21.39 -3.28
N THR A 165 -14.75 21.14 -2.94
CA THR A 165 -15.75 22.16 -2.58
C THR A 165 -15.44 22.87 -1.26
N ASP A 166 -14.54 22.32 -0.44
CA ASP A 166 -14.16 22.92 0.86
C ASP A 166 -13.53 24.31 0.68
N HIS A 167 -12.73 24.48 -0.37
CA HIS A 167 -12.00 25.72 -0.61
C HIS A 167 -11.97 26.20 -2.07
N CYS A 168 -12.10 25.30 -3.06
CA CYS A 168 -11.97 25.70 -4.46
C CYS A 168 -13.29 26.23 -5.00
N ARG A 169 -13.29 27.43 -5.59
CA ARG A 169 -14.45 28.00 -6.31
C ARG A 169 -14.93 27.18 -7.52
N PHE A 170 -14.14 26.19 -7.93
CA PHE A 170 -14.43 25.28 -9.04
C PHE A 170 -14.59 23.83 -8.60
N GLY A 171 -14.59 23.57 -7.28
CA GLY A 171 -14.89 22.25 -6.75
C GLY A 171 -16.34 21.91 -7.09
N THR A 172 -16.53 20.76 -7.72
CA THR A 172 -17.85 20.23 -8.05
C THR A 172 -18.36 19.30 -6.95
N GLN A 173 -17.46 18.51 -6.35
CA GLN A 173 -17.76 17.66 -5.20
C GLN A 173 -16.65 17.76 -4.15
N ASP A 174 -16.91 17.23 -2.96
CA ASP A 174 -15.92 17.08 -1.90
C ASP A 174 -14.91 15.96 -2.23
N SER A 175 -13.80 16.35 -2.86
CA SER A 175 -12.68 15.44 -3.10
C SER A 175 -11.83 15.15 -1.87
N THR A 176 -11.80 16.06 -0.90
CA THR A 176 -10.96 15.92 0.30
C THR A 176 -11.53 14.83 1.19
N GLY A 177 -12.82 14.92 1.53
CA GLY A 177 -13.54 13.94 2.34
C GLY A 177 -13.56 12.56 1.69
N LEU A 178 -13.91 12.47 0.40
CA LEU A 178 -13.85 11.20 -0.34
C LEU A 178 -12.44 10.60 -0.34
N GLY A 179 -11.42 11.43 -0.60
CA GLY A 179 -10.03 10.97 -0.59
C GLY A 179 -9.58 10.44 0.77
N ILE A 180 -9.93 11.13 1.87
CA ILE A 180 -9.66 10.68 3.24
C ILE A 180 -10.38 9.37 3.55
N LYS A 181 -11.65 9.24 3.13
CA LYS A 181 -12.46 8.03 3.33
C LYS A 181 -11.83 6.84 2.62
N LEU A 182 -11.48 6.98 1.34
CA LEU A 182 -10.77 5.95 0.58
C LEU A 182 -9.42 5.61 1.18
N GLU A 183 -8.66 6.61 1.64
CA GLU A 183 -7.35 6.37 2.23
C GLU A 183 -7.47 5.53 3.51
N LYS A 184 -8.42 5.84 4.39
CA LYS A 184 -8.66 5.10 5.63
C LYS A 184 -9.17 3.68 5.38
N ILE A 185 -10.05 3.49 4.39
CA ILE A 185 -10.59 2.16 4.03
C ILE A 185 -9.48 1.26 3.49
N LEU A 186 -8.63 1.79 2.60
CA LEU A 186 -7.57 1.00 1.96
C LEU A 186 -6.28 0.94 2.78
N TRP A 187 -6.16 1.69 3.87
CA TRP A 187 -4.97 1.72 4.71
C TRP A 187 -4.70 0.36 5.36
N GLY A 188 -3.43 -0.05 5.33
CA GLY A 188 -3.01 -1.36 5.84
C GLY A 188 -3.16 -2.49 4.83
N SER A 189 -3.84 -2.27 3.70
CA SER A 189 -3.98 -3.30 2.67
C SER A 189 -2.65 -3.58 1.94
N TRP A 190 -2.30 -4.87 1.89
CA TRP A 190 -1.24 -5.38 1.03
C TRP A 190 -1.77 -5.64 -0.36
N THR A 191 -1.00 -5.23 -1.36
CA THR A 191 -1.34 -5.33 -2.79
C THR A 191 -0.13 -5.89 -3.55
N PRO A 192 -0.32 -6.45 -4.76
CA PRO A 192 0.75 -7.06 -5.53
C PRO A 192 1.93 -6.10 -5.75
N HIS A 193 1.65 -4.82 -5.94
CA HIS A 193 2.63 -3.75 -5.97
C HIS A 193 2.02 -2.45 -5.40
N LYS A 194 2.84 -1.41 -5.16
CA LYS A 194 2.37 -0.07 -4.74
C LYS A 194 1.15 0.41 -5.52
N VAL A 195 0.17 0.94 -4.78
CA VAL A 195 -1.03 1.58 -5.30
C VAL A 195 -1.05 3.05 -4.87
N LYS A 196 -1.31 3.94 -5.83
CA LYS A 196 -1.53 5.37 -5.61
C LYS A 196 -2.91 5.75 -6.12
N LEU A 197 -3.64 6.52 -5.35
CA LEU A 197 -4.94 7.06 -5.72
C LEU A 197 -4.87 8.57 -5.92
N GLY A 198 -5.79 9.10 -6.71
CA GLY A 198 -6.02 10.53 -6.86
C GLY A 198 -7.50 10.82 -6.90
N VAL A 199 -7.96 11.81 -6.12
CA VAL A 199 -9.35 12.26 -6.12
C VAL A 199 -9.36 13.75 -6.44
N SER A 200 -9.87 14.11 -7.62
CA SER A 200 -10.01 15.51 -8.02
C SER A 200 -11.48 15.92 -7.99
N GLY A 201 -11.79 17.00 -7.29
CA GLY A 201 -13.15 17.50 -7.11
C GLY A 201 -13.77 18.12 -8.36
N CYS A 202 -13.03 18.22 -9.47
CA CYS A 202 -13.52 18.65 -10.77
C CYS A 202 -12.59 18.18 -11.92
N PRO A 203 -12.98 18.32 -13.20
CA PRO A 203 -12.19 17.89 -14.36
C PRO A 203 -10.82 18.56 -14.54
N ARG A 204 -10.49 19.59 -13.74
CA ARG A 204 -9.16 20.24 -13.77
C ARG A 204 -8.05 19.39 -13.18
N ASN A 205 -8.40 18.29 -12.51
CA ASN A 205 -7.46 17.21 -12.22
C ASN A 205 -6.24 17.63 -11.38
N CYS A 206 -6.41 18.55 -10.41
CA CYS A 206 -5.31 19.02 -9.56
C CYS A 206 -4.65 17.90 -8.73
N ALA A 207 -5.34 16.77 -8.52
CA ALA A 207 -4.79 15.58 -7.86
C ALA A 207 -4.05 14.63 -8.82
N GLU A 208 -3.97 14.97 -10.12
CA GLU A 208 -3.39 14.15 -11.20
C GLU A 208 -4.00 12.74 -11.24
N ALA A 209 -5.31 12.63 -10.97
CA ALA A 209 -6.06 11.38 -10.90
C ALA A 209 -5.95 10.56 -12.19
N THR A 210 -5.88 11.22 -13.34
CA THR A 210 -5.78 10.57 -14.67
C THR A 210 -4.47 9.82 -14.93
N CYS A 211 -3.49 9.86 -14.02
CA CYS A 211 -2.26 9.07 -14.14
C CYS A 211 -1.93 8.29 -12.85
N LYS A 212 -2.91 8.09 -11.97
CA LYS A 212 -2.79 7.26 -10.76
C LYS A 212 -3.22 5.83 -11.05
N ASP A 213 -2.81 4.89 -10.19
CA ASP A 213 -3.22 3.49 -10.31
C ASP A 213 -4.76 3.39 -10.31
N ILE A 214 -5.43 4.21 -9.49
CA ILE A 214 -6.88 4.45 -9.49
C ILE A 214 -7.12 5.97 -9.36
N GLY A 215 -7.94 6.54 -10.24
CA GLY A 215 -8.26 7.96 -10.28
C GLY A 215 -9.76 8.21 -10.18
N VAL A 216 -10.14 9.24 -9.44
CA VAL A 216 -11.52 9.73 -9.38
C VAL A 216 -11.56 11.18 -9.85
N ILE A 217 -12.38 11.44 -10.86
CA ILE A 217 -12.75 12.80 -11.29
C ILE A 217 -14.20 13.02 -10.91
N CYS A 218 -14.44 13.94 -9.99
CA CYS A 218 -15.79 14.35 -9.63
C CYS A 218 -16.37 15.28 -10.71
N VAL A 219 -17.64 15.08 -11.02
CA VAL A 219 -18.44 15.86 -11.97
C VAL A 219 -19.83 16.11 -11.37
N ASP A 220 -20.61 17.02 -11.96
CA ASP A 220 -21.93 17.38 -11.41
C ASP A 220 -22.85 16.16 -11.37
N SER A 221 -22.68 15.23 -12.33
CA SER A 221 -23.44 13.99 -12.47
C SER A 221 -22.86 12.79 -11.69
N GLY A 222 -21.90 12.99 -10.78
CA GLY A 222 -21.33 11.94 -9.93
C GLY A 222 -19.81 11.80 -10.02
N TYR A 223 -19.32 10.56 -10.03
CA TYR A 223 -17.91 10.22 -9.87
C TYR A 223 -17.42 9.34 -11.01
N GLN A 224 -16.48 9.84 -11.82
CA GLN A 224 -15.82 9.08 -12.87
C GLN A 224 -14.61 8.35 -12.31
N ILE A 225 -14.61 7.02 -12.42
CA ILE A 225 -13.58 6.15 -11.87
C ILE A 225 -12.72 5.65 -13.03
N GLY A 226 -11.45 6.03 -13.02
CA GLY A 226 -10.42 5.52 -13.93
C GLY A 226 -9.46 4.58 -13.21
N ILE A 227 -8.94 3.57 -13.92
CA ILE A 227 -7.93 2.64 -13.40
C ILE A 227 -6.76 2.50 -14.37
N ALA A 228 -5.73 1.74 -14.01
CA ALA A 228 -4.60 1.44 -14.91
C ALA A 228 -3.70 2.63 -15.29
N GLY A 229 -3.77 3.75 -14.56
CA GLY A 229 -2.84 4.86 -14.77
C GLY A 229 -1.45 4.62 -14.19
N ALA A 230 -0.46 5.31 -14.74
CA ALA A 230 0.92 5.28 -14.26
C ALA A 230 1.67 6.57 -14.63
N ALA A 231 2.52 7.03 -13.72
CA ALA A 231 3.45 8.15 -13.93
C ALA A 231 4.88 7.75 -13.50
N GLY A 232 5.33 6.58 -13.94
CA GLY A 232 6.61 5.99 -13.56
C GLY A 232 7.53 5.80 -14.76
N MET A 233 8.17 4.63 -14.86
CA MET A 233 8.93 4.25 -16.07
C MET A 233 8.02 4.23 -17.31
N ASP A 234 6.79 3.73 -17.13
CA ASP A 234 5.71 3.86 -18.09
C ASP A 234 4.81 5.03 -17.68
N VAL A 235 4.44 5.85 -18.66
CA VAL A 235 3.38 6.86 -18.52
C VAL A 235 2.12 6.27 -19.16
N LYS A 236 1.06 6.13 -18.36
CA LYS A 236 -0.24 5.61 -18.76
C LYS A 236 -1.33 6.52 -18.22
N GLU A 237 -2.20 6.96 -19.12
CA GLU A 237 -3.47 7.55 -18.72
C GLU A 237 -4.37 6.46 -18.12
N THR A 238 -5.24 6.84 -17.19
CA THR A 238 -6.27 5.94 -16.66
C THR A 238 -7.28 5.60 -17.74
N GLU A 239 -7.70 4.35 -17.79
CA GLU A 239 -8.82 3.90 -18.60
C GLU A 239 -10.12 4.00 -17.78
N LEU A 240 -11.19 4.53 -18.37
CA LEU A 240 -12.47 4.72 -17.70
C LEU A 240 -13.11 3.36 -17.36
N LEU A 241 -13.26 3.08 -16.07
CA LEU A 241 -13.94 1.89 -15.56
C LEU A 241 -15.46 2.09 -15.59
N CYS A 242 -15.95 3.11 -14.90
CA CYS A 242 -17.37 3.48 -14.88
C CYS A 242 -17.57 4.90 -14.33
N GLN A 243 -18.81 5.38 -14.40
CA GLN A 243 -19.28 6.55 -13.67
C GLN A 243 -20.42 6.13 -12.76
N VAL A 244 -20.39 6.58 -11.50
CA VAL A 244 -21.41 6.25 -10.49
C VAL A 244 -22.01 7.53 -9.91
N PRO A 245 -23.30 7.53 -9.53
CA PRO A 245 -23.98 8.74 -9.07
C PRO A 245 -23.63 9.13 -7.62
N THR A 246 -23.23 8.18 -6.78
CA THR A 246 -23.03 8.41 -5.34
C THR A 246 -21.60 8.15 -4.88
N GLU A 247 -21.23 8.77 -3.76
CA GLU A 247 -19.93 8.58 -3.13
C GLU A 247 -19.79 7.14 -2.61
N GLU A 248 -20.87 6.58 -2.05
CA GLU A 248 -20.91 5.23 -1.51
C GLU A 248 -20.59 4.19 -2.58
N GLU A 249 -21.22 4.31 -3.75
CA GLU A 249 -20.95 3.39 -4.86
C GLU A 249 -19.54 3.58 -5.41
N CYS A 250 -19.01 4.81 -5.41
CA CYS A 250 -17.63 5.08 -5.80
C CYS A 250 -16.64 4.35 -4.89
N VAL A 251 -16.86 4.42 -3.58
CA VAL A 251 -16.07 3.68 -2.58
C VAL A 251 -16.19 2.17 -2.81
N GLU A 252 -17.40 1.65 -3.01
CA GLU A 252 -17.64 0.22 -3.23
C GLU A 252 -16.88 -0.31 -4.46
N VAL A 253 -16.95 0.40 -5.59
CA VAL A 253 -16.26 0.05 -6.83
C VAL A 253 -14.73 0.06 -6.63
N ILE A 254 -14.20 1.08 -5.95
CA ILE A 254 -12.75 1.20 -5.72
C ILE A 254 -12.23 0.09 -4.79
N VAL A 255 -13.00 -0.28 -3.76
CA VAL A 255 -12.67 -1.40 -2.89
C VAL A 255 -12.71 -2.71 -3.68
N ALA A 256 -13.76 -2.93 -4.47
CA ALA A 256 -13.93 -4.14 -5.28
C ALA A 256 -12.79 -4.31 -6.31
N VAL A 257 -12.43 -3.26 -7.07
CA VAL A 257 -11.32 -3.34 -8.02
C VAL A 257 -9.97 -3.55 -7.32
N THR A 258 -9.79 -2.96 -6.14
CA THR A 258 -8.58 -3.18 -5.33
C THR A 258 -8.51 -4.64 -4.90
N GLN A 259 -9.61 -5.25 -4.44
CA GLN A 259 -9.63 -6.67 -4.09
C GLN A 259 -9.44 -7.57 -5.30
N ALA A 260 -10.07 -7.27 -6.43
CA ALA A 260 -9.88 -8.02 -7.68
C ALA A 260 -8.41 -7.99 -8.10
N TYR A 261 -7.75 -6.84 -8.01
CA TYR A 261 -6.31 -6.72 -8.25
C TYR A 261 -5.48 -7.55 -7.25
N ARG A 262 -5.83 -7.52 -5.95
CA ARG A 262 -5.15 -8.34 -4.92
C ARG A 262 -5.22 -9.83 -5.22
N GLU A 263 -6.37 -10.32 -5.62
CA GLU A 263 -6.65 -11.76 -5.83
C GLU A 263 -6.17 -12.30 -7.18
N ASN A 264 -6.05 -11.45 -8.21
CA ASN A 264 -5.86 -11.92 -9.59
C ASN A 264 -4.54 -11.49 -10.24
N ALA A 265 -3.82 -10.51 -9.68
CA ALA A 265 -2.55 -10.10 -10.25
C ALA A 265 -1.37 -10.90 -9.71
N LYS A 266 -0.35 -11.02 -10.57
CA LYS A 266 0.96 -11.53 -10.20
C LYS A 266 1.65 -10.58 -9.22
N TYR A 267 2.35 -11.12 -8.23
CA TYR A 267 3.15 -10.33 -7.30
C TYR A 267 4.17 -9.45 -8.07
N LEU A 268 4.28 -8.19 -7.66
CA LEU A 268 5.02 -7.10 -8.31
C LEU A 268 4.47 -6.57 -9.65
N ASP A 269 3.34 -7.08 -10.15
CA ASP A 269 2.66 -6.42 -11.26
C ASP A 269 1.95 -5.17 -10.78
N ARG A 270 2.18 -4.05 -11.46
CA ARG A 270 1.39 -2.82 -11.29
C ARG A 270 -0.01 -3.04 -11.85
N ILE A 271 -1.00 -2.29 -11.35
CA ILE A 271 -2.39 -2.43 -11.78
C ILE A 271 -2.54 -2.33 -13.31
N TYR A 272 -1.80 -1.43 -13.98
CA TYR A 272 -1.86 -1.30 -15.44
C TYR A 272 -1.32 -2.53 -16.20
N LYS A 273 -0.34 -3.25 -15.64
CA LYS A 273 0.16 -4.50 -16.21
C LYS A 273 -0.86 -5.61 -16.06
N TRP A 274 -1.51 -5.67 -14.90
CA TRP A 274 -2.59 -6.60 -14.64
C TRP A 274 -3.78 -6.35 -15.55
N VAL A 275 -4.27 -5.10 -15.66
CA VAL A 275 -5.35 -4.73 -16.58
C VAL A 275 -4.96 -5.01 -18.03
N GLY A 276 -3.73 -4.71 -18.44
CA GLY A 276 -3.22 -5.06 -19.77
C GLY A 276 -3.18 -6.57 -20.07
N LYS A 277 -3.19 -7.42 -19.02
CA LYS A 277 -3.25 -8.89 -19.15
C LYS A 277 -4.68 -9.43 -19.16
N VAL A 278 -5.54 -8.97 -18.24
CA VAL A 278 -6.92 -9.49 -18.11
C VAL A 278 -7.93 -8.78 -19.02
N GLY A 279 -7.59 -7.58 -19.49
CA GLY A 279 -8.46 -6.70 -20.25
C GLY A 279 -9.37 -5.87 -19.36
N LEU A 280 -9.60 -4.60 -19.75
CA LEU A 280 -10.51 -3.70 -19.04
C LEU A 280 -11.95 -4.26 -19.03
N ASP A 281 -12.38 -4.91 -20.11
CA ASP A 281 -13.72 -5.50 -20.22
C ASP A 281 -13.97 -6.59 -19.18
N TRP A 282 -12.95 -7.37 -18.84
CA TRP A 282 -13.05 -8.35 -17.75
C TRP A 282 -13.26 -7.63 -16.42
N VAL A 283 -12.51 -6.55 -16.15
CA VAL A 283 -12.66 -5.77 -14.92
C VAL A 283 -14.05 -5.13 -14.83
N LYS A 284 -14.55 -4.56 -15.94
CA LYS A 284 -15.92 -4.01 -16.03
C LYS A 284 -16.96 -5.08 -15.74
N LYS A 285 -16.87 -6.23 -16.41
CA LYS A 285 -17.82 -7.34 -16.18
C LYS A 285 -17.82 -7.80 -14.72
N THR A 286 -16.65 -7.93 -14.11
CA THR A 286 -16.49 -8.46 -12.75
C THR A 286 -16.86 -7.47 -11.66
N VAL A 287 -16.54 -6.18 -11.84
CA VAL A 287 -16.68 -5.16 -10.79
C VAL A 287 -17.90 -4.28 -11.01
N VAL A 288 -18.21 -3.92 -12.26
CA VAL A 288 -19.28 -2.98 -12.61
C VAL A 288 -20.57 -3.74 -12.91
N ASP A 289 -20.54 -4.70 -13.83
CA ASP A 289 -21.78 -5.33 -14.33
C ASP A 289 -22.33 -6.40 -13.37
N ASP A 290 -21.44 -7.12 -12.69
CA ASP A 290 -21.80 -8.17 -11.72
C ASP A 290 -21.80 -7.62 -10.27
N LEU A 291 -22.97 -7.18 -9.82
CA LEU A 291 -23.18 -6.63 -8.47
C LEU A 291 -22.92 -7.64 -7.35
N GLU A 292 -23.22 -8.91 -7.57
CA GLU A 292 -23.04 -9.94 -6.53
C GLU A 292 -21.55 -10.26 -6.36
N THR A 293 -20.82 -10.36 -7.48
CA THR A 293 -19.35 -10.48 -7.42
C THR A 293 -18.71 -9.22 -6.80
N ARG A 294 -19.19 -8.02 -7.13
CA ARG A 294 -18.73 -6.75 -6.52
C ARG A 294 -18.89 -6.80 -4.99
N LYS A 295 -20.09 -7.13 -4.48
CA LYS A 295 -20.34 -7.25 -3.03
C LYS A 295 -19.45 -8.30 -2.39
N ALA A 296 -19.26 -9.45 -3.04
CA ALA A 296 -18.39 -10.52 -2.53
C ALA A 296 -16.92 -10.08 -2.44
N LEU A 297 -16.43 -9.31 -3.42
CA LEU A 297 -15.10 -8.71 -3.38
C LEU A 297 -14.96 -7.72 -2.21
N VAL A 298 -15.95 -6.84 -2.01
CA VAL A 298 -15.93 -5.90 -0.88
C VAL A 298 -15.94 -6.62 0.46
N ALA A 299 -16.77 -7.65 0.62
CA ALA A 299 -16.83 -8.44 1.84
C ALA A 299 -15.50 -9.12 2.17
N ARG A 300 -14.82 -9.72 1.18
CA ARG A 300 -13.48 -10.32 1.37
C ARG A 300 -12.41 -9.28 1.66
N PHE A 301 -12.52 -8.10 1.06
CA PHE A 301 -11.61 -6.99 1.37
C PHE A 301 -11.74 -6.57 2.84
N GLU A 302 -12.95 -6.31 3.33
CA GLU A 302 -13.20 -5.91 4.71
C GLU A 302 -12.82 -7.01 5.70
N LEU A 303 -13.07 -8.29 5.38
CA LEU A 303 -12.59 -9.41 6.19
C LEU A 303 -11.07 -9.37 6.36
N SER A 304 -10.33 -9.15 5.27
CA SER A 304 -8.88 -9.00 5.32
C SER A 304 -8.45 -7.75 6.10
N GLN A 305 -9.15 -6.63 5.96
CA GLN A 305 -8.82 -5.40 6.66
C GLN A 305 -9.09 -5.46 8.16
N SER A 306 -9.96 -6.35 8.64
CA SER A 306 -10.15 -6.60 10.08
C SER A 306 -8.84 -6.99 10.80
N ILE A 307 -7.86 -7.53 10.06
CA ILE A 307 -6.56 -7.94 10.58
C ILE A 307 -5.48 -6.88 10.35
N TYR A 308 -5.47 -6.26 9.16
CA TYR A 308 -4.34 -5.44 8.69
C TYR A 308 -4.54 -3.92 8.80
N ARG A 309 -5.77 -3.43 8.98
CA ARG A 309 -6.08 -1.99 9.11
C ARG A 309 -5.73 -1.47 10.53
N LYS A 310 -4.45 -1.52 10.87
CA LYS A 310 -3.87 -1.08 12.15
C LYS A 310 -2.53 -0.38 11.93
N ASP A 311 -2.15 0.49 12.86
CA ASP A 311 -0.83 1.15 12.81
C ASP A 311 0.25 0.14 13.24
N PRO A 312 1.23 -0.19 12.39
CA PRO A 312 2.27 -1.14 12.75
C PRO A 312 3.16 -0.62 13.89
N TRP A 313 3.34 0.70 14.03
CA TRP A 313 4.24 1.27 15.03
C TRP A 313 3.63 1.38 16.42
N ALA A 314 2.31 1.50 16.54
CA ALA A 314 1.61 1.60 17.82
C ALA A 314 1.99 0.48 18.81
N GLN A 315 2.15 -0.75 18.31
CA GLN A 315 2.59 -1.91 19.09
C GLN A 315 4.11 -2.15 18.95
N HIS A 316 4.64 -2.06 17.73
CA HIS A 316 6.06 -2.38 17.46
C HIS A 316 7.05 -1.47 18.18
N ALA A 317 6.73 -0.18 18.33
CA ALA A 317 7.56 0.77 19.05
C ALA A 317 7.70 0.42 20.55
N LYS A 318 6.74 -0.33 21.13
CA LYS A 318 6.76 -0.75 22.53
C LYS A 318 7.42 -2.12 22.71
N GLU A 319 7.03 -3.09 21.88
CA GLU A 319 7.39 -4.50 22.08
C GLU A 319 8.73 -4.88 21.44
N ASN A 320 9.14 -4.17 20.39
CA ASN A 320 10.27 -4.57 19.55
C ASN A 320 11.38 -3.51 19.50
N ALA A 321 11.36 -2.51 20.39
CA ALA A 321 12.36 -1.45 20.42
C ALA A 321 13.79 -1.99 20.55
N GLN A 322 13.98 -3.05 21.36
CA GLN A 322 15.25 -3.74 21.55
C GLN A 322 15.87 -4.30 20.26
N ASN A 323 15.05 -4.62 19.25
CA ASN A 323 15.54 -5.13 17.96
C ASN A 323 16.21 -4.04 17.11
N TYR A 324 16.13 -2.78 17.54
CA TYR A 324 16.78 -1.64 16.91
C TYR A 324 17.99 -1.13 17.69
N ALA A 325 18.27 -1.69 18.87
CA ALA A 325 19.47 -1.35 19.63
C ALA A 325 20.71 -1.70 18.78
N PRO A 326 21.73 -0.82 18.74
CA PRO A 326 23.01 -1.17 18.16
C PRO A 326 23.52 -2.49 18.73
N LEU A 327 24.13 -3.32 17.89
CA LEU A 327 24.95 -4.41 18.41
C LEU A 327 26.03 -3.80 19.31
N ALA A 328 26.33 -4.46 20.42
CA ALA A 328 27.36 -4.00 21.34
C ALA A 328 28.63 -3.66 20.56
N ASP A 329 29.16 -2.46 20.77
CA ASP A 329 30.44 -2.08 20.20
C ASP A 329 31.52 -2.91 20.90
N LEU A 330 31.97 -3.97 20.21
CA LEU A 330 33.04 -4.84 20.68
C LEU A 330 34.42 -4.31 20.27
N THR A 331 34.51 -3.07 19.77
CA THR A 331 35.80 -2.44 19.47
C THR A 331 36.60 -2.37 20.77
N PRO A 332 37.77 -3.02 20.86
CA PRO A 332 38.61 -2.94 22.03
C PRO A 332 39.04 -1.48 22.20
N LEU A 333 38.64 -0.87 23.32
CA LEU A 333 39.20 0.41 23.72
C LEU A 333 40.69 0.20 23.96
N ALA A 334 41.54 1.00 23.32
CA ALA A 334 42.96 0.99 23.62
C ALA A 334 43.12 1.26 25.13
N ALA A 335 43.81 0.36 25.83
CA ALA A 335 44.15 0.57 27.23
C ALA A 335 45.04 1.82 27.30
N GLU A 336 44.60 2.83 28.06
CA GLU A 336 45.37 4.06 28.34
C GLU A 336 46.66 3.78 29.10
#